data_AF-A0A2G4FSJ8-F1
#
_entry.id   AF-A0A2G4FSJ8-F1
#
_cell.length_a   1.000
_cell.length_b   1.000
_cell.length_c   1.000
_cell.angle_alpha   90.00
_cell.angle_beta   90.00
_cell.angle_gamma   90.00
#
_symmetry.space_group_name_H-M   'P 1'
#
loop_
_entity.id
_entity.type
_entity.pdbx_description
1 polymer ?
#
loop_
_entity_poly.entity_id
_entity_poly.type
_entity_poly.pdbx_seq_one_letter_code
_entity_poly.pdbx_strand_id
1 'polypeptide(L)'
;METGIRTDTVRVTSSPSINDLRLTEARRRGWRVFPPADVEKLRERANSFEDLLRSSGYPGFIVPSRRDDCIRSTRYNRCLTIVIDGVPLTGSYPNINPRDIYFFALLGKTEAAVQFGDRTPWGAIVIYTRAKGDR
;
A
#
# COMPACT_ATOMS: atom_id res chain seq x y z
N MET A 1 -7.19 37.97 -46.61
CA MET A 1 -6.27 37.46 -45.57
C MET A 1 -7.13 36.70 -44.58
N GLU A 2 -7.18 35.38 -44.68
CA GLU A 2 -7.91 34.53 -43.73
C GLU A 2 -6.97 34.19 -42.58
N THR A 3 -7.28 34.68 -41.39
CA THR A 3 -6.61 34.30 -40.14
C THR A 3 -7.20 32.99 -39.65
N GLY A 4 -6.56 31.88 -40.01
CA GLY A 4 -6.87 30.57 -39.46
C GLY A 4 -6.57 30.52 -37.96
N ILE A 5 -7.60 30.34 -37.13
CA ILE A 5 -7.45 30.08 -35.70
C ILE A 5 -6.85 28.70 -35.53
N ARG A 6 -5.59 28.64 -35.08
CA ARG A 6 -4.90 27.42 -34.73
C ARG A 6 -5.40 26.99 -33.35
N THR A 7 -6.41 26.13 -33.31
CA THR A 7 -6.83 25.47 -32.07
C THR A 7 -5.79 24.42 -31.71
N ASP A 8 -4.83 24.80 -30.87
CA ASP A 8 -3.98 23.83 -30.17
C ASP A 8 -4.90 22.99 -29.27
N THR A 9 -5.12 21.74 -29.68
CA THR A 9 -5.82 20.76 -28.87
C THR A 9 -4.94 20.39 -27.69
N VAL A 10 -5.06 21.15 -26.60
CA VAL A 10 -4.48 20.77 -25.31
C VAL A 10 -5.13 19.44 -24.91
N ARG A 11 -4.38 18.35 -25.03
CA ARG A 11 -4.76 17.06 -24.44
C ARG A 11 -4.76 17.27 -22.94
N VAL A 12 -5.94 17.48 -22.36
CA VAL A 12 -6.15 17.44 -20.91
C VAL A 12 -5.94 16.00 -20.49
N THR A 13 -4.70 15.62 -20.18
CA THR A 13 -4.44 14.43 -19.39
C THR A 13 -5.05 14.70 -18.02
N SER A 14 -6.04 13.91 -17.62
CA SER A 14 -6.62 13.99 -16.28
C SER A 14 -5.51 13.99 -15.25
N SER A 15 -5.59 14.89 -14.26
CA SER A 15 -4.62 14.91 -13.15
C SER A 15 -4.49 13.51 -12.55
N PRO A 16 -3.26 13.05 -12.22
CA PRO A 16 -3.06 11.74 -11.61
C PRO A 16 -3.94 11.60 -10.37
N SER A 17 -4.53 10.42 -10.15
CA SER A 17 -5.28 10.18 -8.92
C SER A 17 -4.34 10.28 -7.72
N ILE A 18 -4.89 10.58 -6.53
CA ILE A 18 -4.10 10.61 -5.30
C ILE A 18 -3.35 9.29 -5.07
N ASN A 19 -3.96 8.19 -5.48
CA ASN A 19 -3.42 6.85 -5.33
C ASN A 19 -2.35 6.52 -6.37
N ASP A 20 -2.42 7.08 -7.58
CA ASP A 20 -1.32 7.03 -8.55
C ASP A 20 -0.09 7.81 -8.07
N LEU A 21 -0.32 8.97 -7.43
CA LEU A 21 0.76 9.76 -6.81
C LEU A 21 1.42 8.98 -5.67
N ARG A 22 0.62 8.38 -4.78
CA ARG A 22 1.12 7.54 -3.67
C ARG A 22 1.90 6.34 -4.17
N LEU A 23 1.41 5.65 -5.22
CA LEU A 23 2.08 4.51 -5.83
C LEU A 23 3.42 4.92 -6.47
N THR A 24 3.42 6.04 -7.19
CA THR A 24 4.63 6.61 -7.80
C THR A 24 5.67 6.96 -6.74
N GLU A 25 5.23 7.59 -5.65
CA GLU A 25 6.11 7.96 -4.55
C GLU A 25 6.69 6.75 -3.82
N ALA A 26 5.87 5.73 -3.56
CA ALA A 26 6.33 4.47 -2.95
C ALA A 26 7.42 3.79 -3.80
N ARG A 27 7.23 3.78 -5.13
CA ARG A 27 8.23 3.27 -6.08
C ARG A 27 9.50 4.13 -6.10
N ARG A 28 9.36 5.46 -6.14
CA ARG A 28 10.47 6.42 -6.11
C ARG A 28 11.34 6.25 -4.87
N ARG A 29 10.73 5.92 -3.73
CA ARG A 29 11.41 5.64 -2.46
C ARG A 29 12.03 4.24 -2.37
N GLY A 30 11.83 3.39 -3.38
CA GLY A 30 12.40 2.04 -3.39
C GLY A 30 11.67 1.04 -2.48
N TRP A 31 10.45 1.35 -2.04
CA TRP A 31 9.71 0.43 -1.16
C TRP A 31 9.38 -0.88 -1.87
N ARG A 32 9.20 -1.95 -1.09
CA ARG A 32 8.68 -3.19 -1.61
C ARG A 32 7.17 -3.06 -1.83
N VAL A 33 6.79 -2.63 -3.02
CA VAL A 33 5.39 -2.40 -3.42
C VAL A 33 4.73 -3.66 -3.96
N PHE A 34 3.49 -3.89 -3.56
CA PHE A 34 2.56 -4.85 -4.14
C PHE A 34 1.53 -4.06 -4.94
N PRO A 35 1.70 -3.96 -6.26
CA PRO A 35 0.96 -3.01 -7.08
C PRO A 35 -0.53 -3.39 -7.21
N PRO A 36 -1.39 -2.44 -7.62
CA PRO A 36 -2.83 -2.68 -7.77
C PRO A 36 -3.17 -3.90 -8.62
N ALA A 37 -2.49 -4.10 -9.75
CA ALA A 37 -2.74 -5.24 -10.63
C ALA A 37 -2.47 -6.61 -9.97
N ASP A 38 -1.58 -6.68 -8.98
CA ASP A 38 -1.34 -7.90 -8.24
C ASP A 38 -2.32 -8.04 -7.09
N VAL A 39 -2.58 -6.95 -6.36
CA VAL A 39 -3.56 -6.89 -5.27
C VAL A 39 -4.95 -7.26 -5.78
N GLU A 40 -5.37 -6.77 -6.95
CA GLU A 40 -6.65 -7.06 -7.58
C GLU A 40 -6.84 -8.56 -7.84
N LYS A 41 -5.81 -9.24 -8.37
CA LYS A 41 -5.85 -10.69 -8.59
C LYS A 41 -5.98 -11.49 -7.29
N LEU A 42 -5.50 -10.95 -6.18
CA LEU A 42 -5.51 -11.62 -4.88
C LEU A 42 -6.76 -11.30 -4.06
N ARG A 43 -7.25 -10.07 -4.11
CA ARG A 43 -8.32 -9.59 -3.22
C ARG A 43 -9.67 -10.27 -3.47
N GLU A 44 -9.97 -10.67 -4.71
CA GLU A 44 -11.23 -11.33 -5.04
C GLU A 44 -11.38 -12.72 -4.41
N ARG A 45 -10.25 -13.34 -4.05
CA ARG A 45 -10.16 -14.68 -3.46
C ARG A 45 -9.72 -14.68 -1.99
N ALA A 46 -9.30 -13.53 -1.47
CA ALA A 46 -8.84 -13.40 -0.09
C ALA A 46 -10.02 -13.07 0.84
N ASN A 47 -10.18 -13.84 1.92
CA ASN A 47 -11.19 -13.59 2.95
C ASN A 47 -10.70 -12.63 4.05
N SER A 48 -9.39 -12.38 4.09
CA SER A 48 -8.72 -11.58 5.10
C SER A 48 -7.45 -10.97 4.52
N PHE A 49 -6.92 -9.92 5.18
CA PHE A 49 -5.66 -9.32 4.76
C PHE A 49 -4.49 -10.31 4.91
N GLU A 50 -4.53 -11.18 5.92
CA GLU A 50 -3.57 -12.27 6.11
C GLU A 50 -3.56 -13.23 4.93
N ASP A 51 -4.72 -13.61 4.40
CA ASP A 51 -4.83 -14.49 3.23
C ASP A 51 -4.24 -13.81 1.99
N LEU A 52 -4.46 -12.51 1.84
CA LEU A 52 -3.87 -11.72 0.77
C LEU A 52 -2.33 -11.69 0.89
N LEU A 53 -1.80 -11.49 2.10
CA LEU A 53 -0.35 -11.53 2.35
C LEU A 53 0.24 -12.91 2.08
N ARG A 54 -0.40 -14.00 2.54
CA ARG A 54 0.01 -15.38 2.24
C ARG A 54 0.00 -15.64 0.74
N SER A 55 -1.06 -15.22 0.05
CA SER A 55 -1.24 -15.40 -1.39
C SER A 55 -0.22 -14.62 -2.23
N SER A 56 0.36 -13.55 -1.67
CA SER A 56 1.43 -12.80 -2.34
C SER A 56 2.73 -13.60 -2.48
N GLY A 57 2.90 -14.69 -1.71
CA GLY A 57 4.09 -15.54 -1.73
C GLY A 57 5.37 -14.85 -1.27
N TYR A 58 5.28 -13.64 -0.73
CA TYR A 58 6.47 -12.85 -0.39
C TYR A 58 7.03 -13.25 0.99
N PRO A 59 8.31 -13.66 1.07
CA PRO A 59 8.91 -14.18 2.30
C PRO A 59 9.34 -13.09 3.30
N GLY A 60 9.05 -11.81 3.06
CA GLY A 60 9.42 -10.72 3.97
C GLY A 60 8.54 -10.62 5.21
N PHE A 61 7.46 -11.41 5.29
CA PHE A 61 6.50 -11.40 6.38
C PHE A 61 6.35 -12.78 7.01
N ILE A 62 6.08 -12.80 8.31
CA ILE A 62 5.52 -13.95 9.03
C ILE A 62 4.08 -13.58 9.32
N VAL A 63 3.16 -14.25 8.62
CA VAL A 63 1.72 -14.07 8.83
C VAL A 63 1.28 -15.00 9.97
N PRO A 64 0.70 -14.47 11.05
CA PRO A 64 0.32 -15.28 12.20
C PRO A 64 -0.80 -16.26 11.84
N SER A 65 -0.86 -17.39 12.56
CA SER A 65 -1.97 -18.34 12.46
C SER A 65 -3.16 -17.98 13.37
N ARG A 66 -2.92 -17.16 14.40
CA ARG A 66 -3.93 -16.70 15.35
C ARG A 66 -4.33 -15.25 15.03
N ARG A 67 -5.61 -14.92 15.21
CA ARG A 67 -6.15 -13.59 14.90
C ARG A 67 -5.66 -12.48 15.85
N ASP A 68 -5.27 -12.82 17.07
CA ASP A 68 -4.82 -11.85 18.08
C ASP A 68 -3.30 -11.59 18.05
N ASP A 69 -2.60 -12.15 17.06
CA ASP A 69 -1.15 -11.98 16.88
C ASP A 69 -0.87 -11.05 15.69
N CYS A 70 0.33 -10.49 15.62
CA CYS A 70 0.70 -9.48 14.65
C CYS A 70 1.44 -10.07 13.44
N ILE A 71 1.39 -9.37 12.30
CA ILE A 71 2.28 -9.66 11.18
C ILE A 71 3.70 -9.22 11.55
N ARG A 72 4.67 -10.13 11.44
CA ARG A 72 6.06 -9.85 11.80
C ARG A 72 6.95 -9.73 10.58
N SER A 73 8.00 -8.93 10.69
CA SER A 73 9.12 -8.96 9.73
C SER A 73 9.90 -10.25 9.88
N THR A 74 10.24 -10.94 8.79
CA THR A 74 11.16 -12.10 8.86
C THR A 74 12.57 -11.69 9.28
N ARG A 75 13.00 -10.45 8.97
CA ARG A 75 14.33 -9.95 9.32
C ARG A 75 14.54 -9.76 10.82
N TYR A 76 13.52 -9.24 11.51
CA TYR A 76 13.63 -8.89 12.94
C TYR A 76 12.81 -9.80 13.84
N ASN A 77 11.91 -10.60 13.28
CA ASN A 77 10.95 -11.41 14.01
C ASN A 77 10.13 -10.59 15.04
N ARG A 78 9.78 -9.34 14.66
CA ARG A 78 9.02 -8.38 15.48
C ARG A 78 7.82 -7.85 14.70
N CYS A 79 6.78 -7.44 15.43
CA CYS A 79 5.55 -6.90 14.85
C CYS A 79 5.84 -5.69 13.97
N LEU A 80 5.29 -5.72 12.76
CA LEU A 80 5.24 -4.57 11.88
C LEU A 80 4.07 -3.68 12.28
N THR A 81 4.27 -2.36 12.20
CA THR A 81 3.18 -1.42 12.38
C THR A 81 2.32 -1.39 11.12
N ILE A 82 1.00 -1.47 11.27
CA ILE A 82 0.07 -1.23 10.17
C ILE A 82 -0.11 0.28 10.02
N VAL A 83 0.04 0.76 8.79
CA VAL A 83 -0.21 2.16 8.43
C VAL A 83 -1.29 2.17 7.36
N ILE A 84 -2.39 2.87 7.61
CA ILE A 84 -3.49 3.01 6.63
C ILE A 84 -3.55 4.47 6.18
N ASP A 85 -3.42 4.70 4.87
CA ASP A 85 -3.48 6.04 4.26
C ASP A 85 -2.57 7.09 4.93
N GLY A 86 -1.40 6.64 5.40
CA GLY A 86 -0.40 7.48 6.07
C GLY A 86 -0.55 7.61 7.58
N VAL A 87 -1.54 6.93 8.18
CA VAL A 87 -1.78 6.94 9.64
C VAL A 87 -1.29 5.63 10.26
N PRO A 88 -0.21 5.65 11.07
CA PRO A 88 0.22 4.49 11.83
C PRO A 88 -0.80 4.16 12.91
N LEU A 89 -1.24 2.90 12.94
CA LEU A 89 -2.18 2.39 13.92
C LEU A 89 -1.44 1.81 15.12
N THR A 90 -1.98 2.05 16.31
CA THR A 90 -1.47 1.52 17.58
C THR A 90 -2.55 0.66 18.25
N GLY A 91 -2.12 -0.34 19.02
CA GLY A 91 -3.04 -1.21 19.76
C GLY A 91 -3.46 -2.46 18.97
N SER A 92 -4.74 -2.82 19.09
CA SER A 92 -5.29 -4.05 18.51
C SER A 92 -5.14 -4.09 17.00
N TYR A 93 -4.89 -5.28 16.48
CA TYR A 93 -4.75 -5.52 15.06
C TYR A 93 -6.06 -5.17 14.32
N PRO A 94 -6.04 -4.25 13.33
CA PRO A 94 -7.25 -3.80 12.67
C PRO A 94 -7.82 -4.87 11.74
N ASN A 95 -9.15 -4.96 11.67
CA ASN A 95 -9.79 -5.78 10.64
C ASN A 95 -9.72 -5.05 9.29
N ILE A 96 -8.88 -5.53 8.38
CA ILE A 96 -8.68 -4.95 7.05
C ILE A 96 -9.35 -5.84 6.02
N ASN A 97 -10.34 -5.30 5.32
CA ASN A 97 -10.97 -5.98 4.20
C ASN A 97 -10.09 -5.88 2.95
N PRO A 98 -9.67 -7.01 2.34
CA PRO A 98 -8.84 -7.01 1.13
C PRO A 98 -9.43 -6.19 -0.03
N ARG A 99 -10.77 -6.12 -0.12
CA ARG A 99 -11.47 -5.40 -1.20
C ARG A 99 -11.28 -3.89 -1.16
N ASP A 100 -10.94 -3.34 -0.01
CA ASP A 100 -10.73 -1.92 0.21
C ASP A 100 -9.29 -1.49 -0.12
N ILE A 101 -8.39 -2.45 -0.37
CA ILE A 101 -6.97 -2.17 -0.64
C ILE A 101 -6.79 -1.84 -2.12
N TYR A 102 -6.18 -0.69 -2.40
CA TYR A 102 -5.70 -0.32 -3.73
C TYR A 102 -4.30 -0.90 -3.96
N PHE A 103 -3.35 -0.57 -3.09
CA PHE A 103 -2.05 -1.23 -3.03
C PHE A 103 -1.52 -1.25 -1.60
N PHE A 104 -0.49 -2.06 -1.37
CA PHE A 104 0.25 -2.02 -0.11
C PHE A 104 1.75 -2.14 -0.36
N ALA A 105 2.54 -1.79 0.64
CA ALA A 105 3.99 -1.86 0.59
C ALA A 105 4.59 -2.30 1.93
N LEU A 106 5.73 -2.98 1.88
CA LEU A 106 6.57 -3.22 3.05
C LEU A 106 7.68 -2.19 3.12
N LEU A 107 7.84 -1.63 4.30
CA LEU A 107 8.95 -0.76 4.66
C LEU A 107 9.78 -1.43 5.74
N GLY A 108 11.09 -1.49 5.52
CA GLY A 108 12.04 -1.85 6.55
C GLY A 108 12.08 -0.81 7.68
N LYS A 109 12.71 -1.16 8.80
CA LYS A 109 12.82 -0.30 9.98
C LYS A 109 13.25 1.14 9.66
N THR A 110 14.34 1.31 8.90
CA THR A 110 14.87 2.64 8.57
C THR A 110 13.92 3.45 7.69
N GLU A 111 13.33 2.82 6.68
CA GLU A 111 12.38 3.46 5.76
C GLU A 111 11.12 3.92 6.51
N ALA A 112 10.59 3.05 7.36
CA ALA A 112 9.40 3.33 8.16
C ALA A 112 9.68 4.46 9.17
N ALA A 113 10.84 4.44 9.84
CA ALA A 113 11.24 5.49 10.76
C ALA A 113 11.34 6.86 10.08
N VAL A 114 11.86 6.93 8.85
CA VAL A 114 11.92 8.18 8.07
C VAL A 114 10.51 8.71 7.73
N GLN A 115 9.53 7.83 7.49
CA GLN A 115 8.18 8.26 7.14
C GLN A 115 7.30 8.59 8.36
N PHE A 116 7.41 7.78 9.42
CA PHE A 116 6.41 7.72 10.48
C PHE A 116 6.99 7.89 11.88
N GLY A 117 8.32 8.03 12.00
CA GLY A 117 9.04 8.15 13.25
C GLY A 117 9.00 6.87 14.10
N ASP A 118 9.12 7.08 15.40
CA ASP A 118 9.24 6.01 16.41
C ASP A 118 7.99 5.14 16.56
N ARG A 119 6.89 5.50 15.89
CA ARG A 119 5.66 4.70 15.83
C ARG A 119 5.82 3.42 15.00
N THR A 120 6.94 3.26 14.30
CA THR A 120 7.22 2.12 13.40
C THR A 120 8.57 1.44 13.70
N PRO A 121 8.84 1.05 14.96
CA PRO A 121 10.18 0.73 15.43
C PRO A 121 10.82 -0.50 14.76
N TRP A 122 10.01 -1.35 14.10
CA TRP A 122 10.45 -2.58 13.46
C TRP A 122 10.10 -2.66 11.96
N GLY A 123 9.65 -1.54 11.38
CA GLY A 123 9.13 -1.47 10.01
C GLY A 123 7.62 -1.31 9.98
N ALA A 124 7.08 -1.23 8.77
CA ALA A 124 5.65 -1.02 8.56
C ALA A 124 5.12 -1.77 7.34
N ILE A 125 3.84 -2.13 7.42
CA ILE A 125 3.02 -2.45 6.25
C ILE A 125 2.15 -1.23 6.00
N VAL A 126 2.40 -0.55 4.88
CA VAL A 126 1.65 0.63 4.47
C VAL A 126 0.59 0.21 3.47
N ILE A 127 -0.66 0.54 3.77
CA ILE A 127 -1.84 0.19 3.01
C ILE A 127 -2.47 1.50 2.53
N TYR A 128 -2.72 1.59 1.23
CA TYR A 128 -3.51 2.67 0.65
C TYR A 128 -4.83 2.11 0.18
N THR A 129 -5.91 2.72 0.67
CA THR A 129 -7.27 2.26 0.38
C THR A 129 -7.75 2.79 -0.97
N ARG A 130 -8.72 2.12 -1.57
CA ARG A 130 -9.33 2.53 -2.83
C ARG A 130 -10.10 3.83 -2.66
N ALA A 131 -9.87 4.76 -3.56
CA ALA A 131 -10.68 5.95 -3.76
C ALA A 131 -11.71 5.72 -4.87
N LYS A 132 -12.72 6.60 -4.94
CA LYS A 132 -13.72 6.58 -6.01
C LYS A 132 -13.04 6.76 -7.37
N GLY A 133 -13.20 5.78 -8.26
CA GLY A 133 -12.59 5.77 -9.59
C GLY A 133 -11.41 4.81 -9.73
N ASP A 134 -10.90 4.27 -8.63
CA ASP A 134 -9.87 3.23 -8.66
C ASP A 134 -10.49 1.91 -9.12
N ARG A 135 -9.95 1.34 -10.20
CA ARG A 135 -10.27 -0.03 -10.64
C ARG A 135 -9.36 -1.01 -9.90
#